data_AF-A0A347WM03-F1
#
_entry.id   AF-A0A347WM03-F1
#
_cell.length_a   1.000
_cell.length_b   1.000
_cell.length_c   1.000
_cell.angle_alpha   90.00
_cell.angle_beta   90.00
_cell.angle_gamma   90.00
#
_symmetry.space_group_name_H-M   'P 1'
#
loop_
_entity.id
_entity.type
_entity.pdbx_description
1 polymer ?
#
loop_
_entity_poly.entity_id
_entity_poly.type
_entity_poly.pdbx_seq_one_letter_code
_entity_poly.pdbx_strand_id
1 'polypeptide(L)'
;MGIDSSNVEKVSALLNLPELTYPLLGLGFGYTAQETALTPKPDLAFKVSENYYQSIKEKADSLEAFDKITYDRQVAKGYKNPKNYSQRIARQITKDPNSTPRAYFVDYLRQRGFDV
;
A
#
# COMPACT_ATOMS: atom_id res chain seq x y z
N MET A 1 0.90 9.47 -3.00
CA MET A 1 -0.56 9.57 -2.99
C MET A 1 -1.07 8.62 -4.06
N GLY A 2 -1.65 7.48 -3.67
CA GLY A 2 -2.28 6.58 -4.64
C GLY A 2 -3.58 7.21 -5.12
N ILE A 3 -3.88 7.11 -6.40
CA ILE A 3 -5.18 7.59 -6.91
C ILE A 3 -6.23 6.60 -6.40
N ASP A 4 -7.22 7.15 -5.70
CA ASP A 4 -8.33 6.36 -5.20
C ASP A 4 -9.10 5.78 -6.38
N SER A 5 -9.20 4.45 -6.41
CA SER A 5 -9.81 3.72 -7.53
C SER A 5 -11.28 4.11 -7.71
N SER A 6 -12.00 4.47 -6.64
CA SER A 6 -13.38 4.95 -6.74
C SER A 6 -13.53 6.33 -7.39
N ASN A 7 -12.45 7.11 -7.53
CA ASN A 7 -12.50 8.44 -8.12
C ASN A 7 -11.72 8.54 -9.44
N VAL A 8 -11.22 7.41 -9.96
CA VAL A 8 -10.36 7.40 -11.14
C VAL A 8 -11.03 8.02 -12.37
N GLU A 9 -12.33 7.76 -12.60
CA GLU A 9 -13.08 8.35 -13.72
C GLU A 9 -13.14 9.87 -13.64
N LYS A 10 -13.42 10.41 -12.45
CA LYS A 10 -13.48 11.86 -12.22
C LYS A 10 -12.13 12.52 -12.43
N VAL A 11 -11.06 11.88 -11.96
CA VAL A 11 -9.69 12.38 -12.17
C VAL A 11 -9.33 12.37 -13.66
N SER A 12 -9.67 11.29 -14.37
CA SER A 12 -9.40 11.20 -15.80
C SER A 12 -10.20 12.22 -16.62
N ALA A 13 -11.45 12.49 -16.26
CA ALA A 13 -12.26 13.54 -16.87
C ALA A 13 -11.67 14.93 -16.58
N LEU A 14 -11.28 15.20 -15.33
CA LEU A 14 -10.67 16.48 -14.94
C LEU A 14 -9.38 16.78 -15.70
N LEU A 15 -8.57 15.76 -15.94
CA LEU A 15 -7.31 15.87 -16.68
C LEU A 15 -7.47 15.72 -18.20
N ASN A 16 -8.70 15.54 -18.70
CA ASN A 16 -9.01 15.28 -20.11
C ASN A 16 -8.15 14.14 -20.71
N LEU A 17 -7.99 13.04 -19.96
CA LEU A 17 -7.18 11.91 -20.43
C LEU A 17 -7.88 11.22 -21.61
N PRO A 18 -7.16 10.96 -22.72
CA PRO A 18 -7.73 10.27 -23.87
C PRO A 18 -7.96 8.78 -23.58
N GLU A 19 -8.53 8.08 -24.57
CA GLU A 19 -8.60 6.61 -24.57
C GLU A 19 -7.21 5.98 -24.43
N LEU A 20 -7.15 4.74 -23.96
CA LEU A 20 -5.89 4.02 -23.69
C LEU A 20 -4.94 4.76 -22.73
N THR A 21 -5.49 5.62 -21.87
CA THR A 21 -4.75 6.34 -20.84
C THR A 21 -5.50 6.26 -19.51
N TYR A 22 -4.78 6.04 -18.42
CA TYR A 22 -5.32 6.14 -17.06
C TYR A 22 -4.27 6.62 -16.06
N PRO A 23 -4.68 7.27 -14.97
CA PRO A 23 -3.75 7.82 -14.01
C PRO A 23 -3.46 6.77 -12.92
N LEU A 24 -2.18 6.46 -12.70
CA LEU A 24 -1.75 5.44 -11.73
C LEU A 24 -1.36 6.04 -10.37
N LEU A 25 -0.63 7.14 -10.39
CA LEU A 25 -0.06 7.75 -9.19
C LEU A 25 0.01 9.28 -9.34
N GLY A 26 -0.18 9.98 -8.23
CA GLY A 26 0.12 11.41 -8.11
C GLY A 26 1.39 11.63 -7.29
N LEU A 27 2.31 12.43 -7.83
CA LEU A 27 3.53 12.87 -7.13
C LEU A 27 3.35 14.32 -6.70
N GLY A 28 3.32 14.56 -5.39
CA GLY A 28 3.39 15.89 -4.82
C GLY A 28 4.83 16.26 -4.51
N PHE A 29 5.23 17.47 -4.86
CA PHE A 29 6.54 18.04 -4.57
C PHE A 29 6.38 19.49 -4.07
N GLY A 30 7.31 19.94 -3.22
CA GLY A 30 7.26 21.26 -2.61
C GLY A 30 8.23 21.39 -1.43
N TYR A 31 8.23 22.55 -0.78
CA TYR A 31 9.05 22.79 0.41
C TYR A 31 8.39 22.17 1.64
N THR A 32 9.20 21.53 2.48
CA THR A 32 8.74 20.85 3.70
C THR A 32 8.46 21.85 4.80
N ALA A 33 7.23 21.87 5.31
CA ALA A 33 6.85 22.64 6.50
C ALA A 33 7.17 21.91 7.82
N GLN A 34 7.45 20.60 7.79
CA GLN A 34 7.77 19.78 8.95
C GLN A 34 8.79 18.71 8.60
N GLU A 35 9.67 18.40 9.55
CA GLU A 35 10.60 17.29 9.47
C GLU A 35 9.94 16.00 9.97
N THR A 36 9.89 14.97 9.13
CA THR A 36 9.24 13.70 9.46
C THR A 36 10.27 12.62 9.78
N ALA A 37 10.10 11.95 10.93
CA ALA A 37 10.93 10.83 11.31
C ALA A 37 10.85 9.66 10.30
N LEU A 38 12.02 9.10 9.95
CA LEU A 38 12.15 7.97 9.02
C LEU A 38 11.25 6.80 9.40
N THR A 39 10.59 6.20 8.42
CA THR A 39 9.74 5.02 8.63
C THR A 39 10.58 3.75 8.57
N PRO A 40 10.50 2.85 9.58
CA PRO A 40 11.28 1.63 9.58
C PRO A 40 10.88 0.75 8.38
N LYS A 41 11.88 0.11 7.77
CA LYS A 41 11.69 -0.84 6.68
C LYS A 41 11.97 -2.25 7.21
N PRO A 42 11.33 -3.29 6.66
CA PRO A 42 11.70 -4.67 6.98
C PRO A 42 13.18 -4.91 6.67
N ASP A 43 13.78 -5.87 7.35
CA ASP A 43 15.14 -6.29 7.04
C ASP A 43 15.24 -6.89 5.63
N LEU A 44 16.46 -6.90 5.05
CA LEU A 44 16.70 -7.50 3.74
C LEU A 44 16.37 -8.99 3.75
N ALA A 45 16.69 -9.72 4.82
CA ALA A 45 16.38 -11.15 4.96
C ALA A 45 14.88 -11.46 4.78
N PHE A 46 14.00 -10.51 5.12
CA PHE A 46 12.57 -10.66 4.84
C PHE A 46 12.24 -10.42 3.36
N LYS A 47 12.86 -9.41 2.73
CA LYS A 47 12.53 -8.95 1.36
C LYS A 47 13.11 -9.83 0.26
N VAL A 48 14.30 -10.39 0.47
CA VAL A 48 15.02 -11.15 -0.55
C VAL A 48 14.94 -12.65 -0.26
N SER A 49 15.08 -13.45 -1.30
CA SER A 49 15.24 -14.90 -1.19
C SER A 49 16.36 -15.32 -2.11
N GLU A 50 17.15 -16.30 -1.70
CA GLU A 50 18.27 -16.80 -2.50
C GLU A 50 17.89 -18.10 -3.21
N ASN A 51 18.14 -18.16 -4.53
CA ASN A 51 17.92 -19.31 -5.42
C ASN A 51 16.45 -19.73 -5.63
N TYR A 52 15.65 -19.78 -4.57
CA TYR A 52 14.24 -20.14 -4.59
C TYR A 52 13.41 -19.19 -3.72
N TYR A 53 12.10 -19.18 -3.96
CA TYR A 53 11.17 -18.40 -3.14
C TYR A 53 11.04 -19.05 -1.76
N GLN A 54 11.77 -18.49 -0.79
CA GLN A 54 11.63 -18.86 0.62
C GLN A 54 10.24 -18.49 1.15
N SER A 55 9.61 -19.43 1.85
CA SER A 55 8.29 -19.27 2.42
C SER A 55 8.28 -18.27 3.57
N ILE A 56 7.07 -17.78 3.91
CA ILE A 56 6.88 -16.90 5.08
C ILE A 56 7.29 -17.59 6.38
N LYS A 57 7.13 -18.91 6.46
CA LYS A 57 7.51 -19.68 7.66
C LYS A 57 9.02 -19.66 7.87
N GLU A 58 9.79 -19.78 6.80
CA GLU A 58 11.26 -19.66 6.85
C GLU A 58 11.73 -18.24 7.22
N LYS A 59 10.87 -17.24 7.01
CA LYS A 59 11.15 -15.82 7.29
C LYS A 59 10.46 -15.29 8.55
N ALA A 60 9.86 -16.18 9.36
CA ALA A 60 9.01 -15.81 10.48
C ALA A 60 9.75 -14.94 11.52
N ASP A 61 10.98 -15.30 11.86
CA ASP A 61 11.78 -14.57 12.86
C ASP A 61 12.04 -13.12 12.43
N SER A 62 12.35 -12.90 11.15
CA SER A 62 12.57 -11.56 10.58
C SER A 62 11.28 -10.73 10.58
N LEU A 63 10.13 -11.37 10.33
CA LEU A 63 8.82 -10.72 10.39
C LEU A 63 8.45 -10.35 11.84
N GLU A 64 8.68 -11.24 12.81
CA GLU A 64 8.39 -11.00 14.22
C GLU A 64 9.24 -9.85 14.79
N ALA A 65 10.54 -9.82 14.45
CA ALA A 65 11.41 -8.72 14.80
C ALA A 65 10.90 -7.38 14.24
N PHE A 66 10.44 -7.37 12.98
CA PHE A 66 9.87 -6.17 12.37
C PHE A 66 8.52 -5.76 12.99
N ASP A 67 7.69 -6.74 13.36
CA ASP A 67 6.44 -6.49 14.07
C ASP A 67 6.67 -5.81 15.42
N LYS A 68 7.70 -6.23 16.17
CA LYS A 68 8.08 -5.58 17.42
C LYS A 68 8.48 -4.11 17.20
N ILE A 69 9.35 -3.84 16.22
CA ILE A 69 9.80 -2.46 15.90
C ILE A 69 8.62 -1.56 15.54
N THR A 70 7.69 -2.06 14.73
CA THR A 70 6.54 -1.26 14.27
C THR A 70 5.50 -1.03 15.38
N TYR A 71 5.35 -2.00 16.29
CA TYR A 71 4.52 -1.86 17.49
C TYR A 71 5.11 -0.84 18.46
N ASP A 72 6.38 -0.99 18.84
CA ASP A 72 7.08 -0.11 19.77
C ASP A 72 7.05 1.35 19.30
N ARG A 73 7.21 1.58 17.98
CA ARG A 73 7.06 2.91 17.38
C ARG A 73 5.66 3.51 17.56
N GLN A 74 4.60 2.70 17.48
CA GLN A 74 3.24 3.19 17.70
C GLN A 74 2.97 3.48 19.18
N VAL A 75 3.51 2.66 20.09
CA VAL A 75 3.48 2.94 21.52
C VAL A 75 4.19 4.26 21.83
N ALA A 76 5.40 4.46 21.30
CA ALA A 76 6.17 5.69 21.48
C ALA A 76 5.46 6.94 20.91
N LYS A 77 4.61 6.77 19.90
CA LYS A 77 3.76 7.83 19.33
C LYS A 77 2.44 8.04 20.09
N GLY A 78 2.14 7.24 21.12
CA GLY A 78 0.94 7.37 21.93
C GLY A 78 -0.36 6.89 21.26
N TYR A 79 -0.29 5.94 20.31
CA TYR A 79 -1.50 5.40 19.70
C TYR A 79 -2.32 4.62 20.75
N LYS A 80 -3.64 4.89 20.82
CA LYS A 80 -4.56 4.21 21.77
C LYS A 80 -4.65 2.69 21.57
N ASN A 81 -4.52 2.24 20.32
CA ASN A 81 -4.58 0.82 19.93
C ASN A 81 -3.40 0.53 18.98
N PRO A 82 -2.17 0.39 19.50
CA PRO A 82 -0.99 0.14 18.67
C PRO A 82 -1.14 -1.21 17.96
N LYS A 83 -0.81 -1.24 16.67
CA LYS A 83 -0.86 -2.45 15.84
C LYS A 83 0.50 -2.71 15.24
N ASN A 84 0.96 -3.96 15.23
CA ASN A 84 2.17 -4.31 14.49
C ASN A 84 1.92 -4.32 12.97
N TYR A 85 2.97 -4.56 12.20
CA TYR A 85 2.91 -4.57 10.74
C TYR A 85 1.95 -5.67 10.23
N SER A 86 2.09 -6.90 10.71
CA SER A 86 1.28 -8.04 10.28
C SER A 86 -0.20 -7.84 10.55
N GLN A 87 -0.58 -7.33 11.73
CA GLN A 87 -1.98 -7.00 12.06
C GLN A 87 -2.56 -5.94 11.14
N ARG A 88 -1.76 -4.93 10.77
CA ARG A 88 -2.19 -3.86 9.85
C ARG A 88 -2.41 -4.41 8.45
N ILE A 89 -1.50 -5.26 7.96
CA ILE A 89 -1.62 -5.91 6.65
C ILE A 89 -2.79 -6.88 6.62
N ALA A 90 -2.93 -7.75 7.64
CA ALA A 90 -4.05 -8.67 7.77
C ALA A 90 -5.38 -7.92 7.68
N ARG A 91 -5.55 -6.84 8.44
CA ARG A 91 -6.74 -5.99 8.37
C ARG A 91 -6.98 -5.38 6.99
N GLN A 92 -5.92 -5.03 6.26
CA GLN A 92 -6.04 -4.46 4.93
C GLN A 92 -6.48 -5.50 3.89
N ILE A 93 -6.01 -6.75 4.02
CA ILE A 93 -6.30 -7.84 3.09
C ILE A 93 -7.67 -8.48 3.40
N THR A 94 -8.07 -8.58 4.68
CA THR A 94 -9.34 -9.19 5.09
C THR A 94 -10.54 -8.24 5.03
N LYS A 95 -10.32 -6.98 4.61
CA LYS A 95 -11.44 -6.07 4.30
C LYS A 95 -12.31 -6.69 3.22
N ASP A 96 -13.64 -6.54 3.37
CA ASP A 96 -14.63 -7.10 2.45
C ASP A 96 -14.29 -6.75 0.99
N PRO A 97 -14.10 -7.75 0.10
CA PRO A 97 -13.83 -7.54 -1.31
C PRO A 97 -14.87 -6.64 -1.99
N ASN A 98 -16.14 -6.74 -1.60
CA ASN A 98 -17.24 -5.91 -2.13
C ASN A 98 -17.20 -4.46 -1.59
N SER A 99 -16.48 -4.23 -0.49
CA SER A 99 -16.14 -2.89 0.00
C SER A 99 -14.86 -2.32 -0.61
N THR A 100 -14.21 -3.08 -1.50
CA THR A 100 -12.91 -2.72 -2.05
C THR A 100 -13.07 -2.08 -3.44
N PRO A 101 -12.57 -0.85 -3.66
CA PRO A 101 -12.73 -0.12 -4.94
C PRO A 101 -12.01 -0.76 -6.15
N ARG A 102 -11.45 -1.97 -6.00
CA ARG A 102 -10.71 -2.70 -7.04
C ARG A 102 -11.60 -3.28 -8.14
N ALA A 103 -12.82 -3.73 -7.83
CA ALA A 103 -13.73 -4.26 -8.84
C ALA A 103 -14.08 -3.18 -9.88
N TYR A 104 -14.47 -2.00 -9.38
CA TYR A 104 -14.72 -0.82 -10.19
C TYR A 104 -13.50 -0.39 -11.04
N PHE A 105 -12.28 -0.52 -10.50
CA PHE A 105 -11.07 -0.18 -11.24
C PHE A 105 -10.83 -1.08 -12.46
N VAL A 106 -11.13 -2.38 -12.37
CA VAL A 106 -10.99 -3.31 -13.51
C VAL A 106 -11.99 -2.96 -14.61
N ASP A 107 -13.24 -2.69 -14.25
CA ASP A 107 -14.27 -2.28 -15.22
C ASP A 107 -13.90 -0.96 -15.89
N TYR A 108 -13.38 0.00 -15.14
CA TYR A 108 -12.85 1.25 -15.67
C TYR A 108 -11.69 1.03 -16.67
N LEU A 109 -10.75 0.13 -16.38
CA LEU A 109 -9.64 -0.17 -17.29
C LEU A 109 -10.15 -0.77 -18.61
N ARG A 110 -11.14 -1.67 -18.55
CA ARG A 110 -11.78 -2.23 -19.76
C ARG A 110 -12.47 -1.15 -20.58
N GLN A 111 -13.20 -0.24 -19.93
CA GLN A 111 -13.83 0.90 -20.61
C GLN A 111 -12.81 1.82 -21.30
N ARG A 112 -11.59 1.90 -20.77
CA ARG A 112 -10.49 2.67 -21.36
C ARG A 112 -9.76 1.94 -22.50
N GLY A 113 -10.15 0.71 -22.83
CA GLY A 113 -9.58 -0.09 -23.91
C GLY A 113 -8.41 -0.99 -23.50
N PHE A 114 -8.21 -1.23 -22.19
CA PHE A 114 -7.21 -2.17 -21.70
C PHE A 114 -7.80 -3.58 -21.55
N ASP A 115 -7.05 -4.59 -21.97
CA ASP A 115 -7.41 -6.00 -21.84
C ASP A 115 -6.90 -6.57 -20.51
N VAL A 116 -7.79 -6.62 -19.50
CA VAL A 116 -7.51 -7.01 -18.09
C VAL A 116 -8.65 -7.78 -17.42
#